data_AF-A0A819JLU4-F1
#
_entry.id   AF-A0A819JLU4-F1
#
_cell.length_a   1.000
_cell.length_b   1.000
_cell.length_c   1.000
_cell.angle_alpha   90.00
_cell.angle_beta   90.00
_cell.angle_gamma   90.00
#
_symmetry.space_group_name_H-M   'P 1'
#
loop_
_entity.id
_entity.type
_entity.pdbx_description
1 polymer ?
#
loop_
_entity_poly.entity_id
_entity_poly.type
_entity_poly.pdbx_seq_one_letter_code
_entity_poly.pdbx_strand_id
1 'polypeptide(L)'
;MLSICNRLNKPVEHHSQLSDDEVYVAWHLQNKQLYINMPDSALLKRTSDLWTFKTKLETIKTYADYFEYKLPNVCIDRDSLMATVKAISHPRINYLHRIPTETKAAKNSTNDLSDQCIHYPIELLHYGPVNQADLKLFHKLPSILVRLTQLYWIEQLRIVFASEIKSYTVGEP
;
A
#
# COMPACT_ATOMS: atom_id res chain seq x y z
N MET A 1 9.61 -9.06 -15.07
CA MET A 1 9.30 -7.97 -16.01
C MET A 1 8.70 -6.83 -15.21
N LEU A 2 9.33 -5.66 -15.20
CA LEU A 2 8.76 -4.44 -14.63
C LEU A 2 7.65 -3.96 -15.56
N SER A 3 6.40 -4.29 -15.23
CA SER A 3 5.25 -3.76 -15.92
C SER A 3 4.87 -2.44 -15.25
N ILE A 4 5.36 -1.32 -15.79
CA ILE A 4 4.71 -0.03 -15.54
C ILE A 4 3.23 -0.21 -15.88
N CYS A 5 2.31 0.14 -14.98
CA CYS A 5 0.88 0.03 -15.25
C CYS A 5 0.55 0.88 -16.48
N ASN A 6 0.27 0.24 -17.63
CA ASN A 6 -0.13 0.89 -18.88
C ASN A 6 -1.46 1.69 -18.77
N ARG A 7 -2.05 1.73 -17.58
CA ARG A 7 -3.33 2.35 -17.26
C ARG A 7 -3.22 3.46 -16.23
N LEU A 8 -2.01 3.92 -15.87
CA LEU A 8 -1.80 5.00 -14.90
C LEU A 8 -2.79 6.17 -15.09
N ASN A 9 -3.42 6.59 -13.98
CA ASN A 9 -4.41 7.67 -13.91
C ASN A 9 -5.66 7.48 -14.78
N LYS A 10 -5.85 6.34 -15.45
CA LYS A 10 -7.12 6.05 -16.11
C LYS A 10 -8.18 5.78 -15.04
N PRO A 11 -9.42 6.26 -15.22
CA PRO A 11 -10.51 5.91 -14.34
C PRO A 11 -10.84 4.42 -14.45
N VAL A 12 -11.28 3.84 -13.35
CA VAL A 12 -11.90 2.52 -13.36
C VAL A 12 -13.36 2.73 -13.73
N GLU A 13 -13.84 2.03 -14.76
CA GLU A 13 -15.20 2.22 -15.28
C GLU A 13 -16.18 1.16 -14.75
N HIS A 14 -15.68 -0.05 -14.48
CA HIS A 14 -16.51 -1.19 -14.10
C HIS A 14 -15.83 -2.04 -13.03
N HIS A 15 -16.65 -2.68 -12.18
CA HIS A 15 -16.16 -3.56 -11.11
C HIS A 15 -15.31 -4.72 -11.65
N SER A 16 -15.65 -5.23 -12.82
CA SER A 16 -14.89 -6.32 -13.48
C SER A 16 -13.48 -5.91 -13.89
N GLN A 17 -13.15 -4.63 -13.88
CA GLN A 17 -11.80 -4.15 -14.17
C GLN A 17 -10.88 -4.18 -12.94
N LEU A 18 -11.44 -4.41 -11.74
CA LEU A 18 -10.65 -4.50 -10.52
C LEU A 18 -9.84 -5.81 -10.50
N SER A 19 -8.52 -5.65 -10.44
CA SER A 19 -7.52 -6.69 -10.26
C SER A 19 -6.83 -6.58 -8.89
N ASP A 20 -6.39 -7.73 -8.39
CA ASP A 20 -5.70 -7.93 -7.12
C ASP A 20 -4.23 -7.50 -7.19
N ASP A 21 -3.67 -7.49 -8.41
CA ASP A 21 -2.27 -7.14 -8.70
C ASP A 21 -2.06 -5.63 -8.84
N GLU A 22 -3.14 -4.89 -9.07
CA GLU A 22 -3.11 -3.47 -9.33
C GLU A 22 -3.32 -2.65 -8.05
N VAL A 23 -2.84 -1.41 -8.09
CA VAL A 23 -3.02 -0.43 -7.04
C VAL A 23 -3.96 0.64 -7.55
N TYR A 24 -4.79 1.18 -6.67
CA TYR A 24 -5.78 2.21 -7.00
C TYR A 24 -5.54 3.46 -6.16
N VAL A 25 -5.99 4.60 -6.69
CA VAL A 25 -5.93 5.90 -6.03
C VAL A 25 -7.33 6.49 -6.07
N ALA A 26 -7.80 7.00 -4.93
CA ALA A 26 -9.00 7.82 -4.92
C ALA A 26 -8.69 9.22 -5.48
N TRP A 27 -9.27 9.59 -6.62
CA TRP A 27 -8.88 10.81 -7.33
C TRP A 27 -9.26 12.10 -6.59
N HIS A 28 -10.30 12.06 -5.77
CA HIS A 28 -10.81 13.23 -5.04
C HIS A 28 -10.04 13.53 -3.75
N LEU A 29 -9.13 12.65 -3.31
CA LEU A 29 -8.33 12.89 -2.12
C LEU A 29 -7.09 13.72 -2.48
N GLN A 30 -6.84 14.80 -1.73
CA GLN A 30 -5.65 15.65 -1.91
C GLN A 30 -4.35 14.85 -1.71
N ASN A 31 -4.34 14.01 -0.68
CA ASN A 31 -3.28 13.03 -0.48
C ASN A 31 -3.70 11.77 -1.24
N LYS A 32 -3.01 11.49 -2.37
CA LYS A 32 -3.22 10.34 -3.25
C LYS A 32 -2.95 9.01 -2.52
N GLN A 33 -3.83 8.68 -1.58
CA GLN A 33 -3.75 7.46 -0.80
C GLN A 33 -3.89 6.27 -1.73
N LEU A 34 -2.99 5.30 -1.55
CA LEU A 34 -2.96 4.09 -2.34
C LEU A 34 -3.84 3.02 -1.70
N TYR A 35 -4.54 2.28 -2.56
CA TYR A 35 -5.47 1.25 -2.21
C TYR A 35 -5.18 -0.03 -2.98
N ILE A 36 -5.46 -1.18 -2.38
CA ILE A 36 -5.46 -2.48 -3.06
C ILE A 36 -6.88 -3.03 -3.08
N ASN A 37 -7.23 -3.72 -4.16
CA ASN A 37 -8.51 -4.42 -4.25
C ASN A 37 -8.50 -5.64 -3.32
N MET A 38 -9.63 -5.88 -2.66
CA MET A 38 -9.89 -7.07 -1.86
C MET A 38 -11.03 -7.84 -2.55
N PRO A 39 -10.75 -8.92 -3.31
CA PRO A 39 -11.72 -9.60 -4.17
C PRO A 39 -12.75 -10.46 -3.41
N ASP A 40 -12.89 -10.27 -2.09
CA ASP A 40 -13.80 -11.07 -1.28
C ASP A 40 -15.26 -10.74 -1.61
N SER A 41 -15.92 -11.67 -2.29
CA SER A 41 -17.33 -11.57 -2.68
C SER A 41 -18.27 -11.37 -1.49
N ALA A 42 -17.90 -11.81 -0.29
CA ALA A 42 -18.71 -11.63 0.91
C ALA A 42 -18.72 -10.16 1.38
N LEU A 43 -17.77 -9.35 0.92
CA LEU A 43 -17.64 -7.93 1.26
C LEU A 43 -18.22 -7.01 0.17
N LEU A 44 -18.86 -7.55 -0.87
CA LEU A 44 -19.44 -6.72 -1.92
C LEU A 44 -20.59 -5.89 -1.38
N LYS A 45 -20.56 -4.59 -1.69
CA LYS A 45 -21.63 -3.64 -1.39
C LYS A 45 -22.02 -2.89 -2.65
N ARG A 46 -23.27 -2.43 -2.69
CA ARG A 46 -23.76 -1.47 -3.67
C ARG A 46 -23.80 -0.08 -3.08
N THR A 47 -23.73 0.92 -3.95
CA THR A 47 -23.87 2.32 -3.57
C THR A 47 -25.27 2.64 -3.01
N SER A 48 -26.30 1.89 -3.43
CA SER A 48 -27.65 1.92 -2.86
C SER A 48 -27.76 1.34 -1.44
N ASP A 49 -26.76 0.59 -0.97
CA ASP A 49 -26.85 -0.06 0.33
C ASP A 49 -26.89 0.96 1.47
N LEU A 50 -27.49 0.54 2.59
CA LEU A 50 -27.62 1.40 3.77
C LEU A 50 -26.24 1.80 4.31
N TRP A 51 -26.07 3.09 4.56
CA TRP A 51 -24.90 3.62 5.22
C TRP A 51 -24.88 3.16 6.69
N THR A 52 -23.94 2.28 7.02
CA THR A 52 -23.90 1.63 8.34
C THR A 52 -23.15 2.42 9.41
N PHE A 53 -22.52 3.54 9.07
CA PHE A 53 -21.75 4.34 10.03
C PHE A 53 -22.62 5.41 10.68
N LYS A 54 -22.38 5.70 11.96
CA LYS A 54 -23.13 6.72 12.70
C LYS A 54 -22.88 8.12 12.09
N THR A 55 -23.84 8.62 11.33
CA THR A 55 -23.87 10.00 10.83
C THR A 55 -24.88 10.84 11.63
N LYS A 56 -24.56 12.12 11.82
CA LYS A 56 -25.43 13.09 12.50
C LYS A 56 -26.46 13.75 11.56
N LEU A 57 -26.32 13.54 10.24
CA LEU A 57 -27.24 14.09 9.24
C LEU A 57 -28.32 13.07 8.87
N GLU A 58 -29.58 13.47 9.01
CA GLU A 58 -30.77 12.68 8.66
C GLU A 58 -30.91 12.43 7.14
N THR A 59 -30.20 13.20 6.32
CA THR A 59 -30.25 13.12 4.86
C THR A 59 -29.38 12.01 4.27
N ILE A 60 -28.39 11.50 5.02
CA ILE A 60 -27.47 10.46 4.54
C ILE A 60 -28.04 9.09 4.94
N LYS A 61 -28.62 8.38 3.97
CA LYS A 61 -29.19 7.04 4.18
C LYS A 61 -28.37 5.95 3.52
N THR A 62 -27.79 6.23 2.35
CA THR A 62 -27.05 5.26 1.54
C THR A 62 -25.58 5.65 1.38
N TYR A 63 -24.77 4.72 0.87
CA TYR A 63 -23.39 5.02 0.49
C TYR A 63 -23.33 6.12 -0.57
N ALA A 64 -24.21 6.09 -1.58
CA ALA A 64 -24.32 7.14 -2.59
C ALA A 64 -24.55 8.52 -1.95
N ASP A 65 -25.54 8.63 -1.06
CA ASP A 65 -25.85 9.92 -0.40
C ASP A 65 -24.65 10.46 0.39
N TYR A 66 -23.86 9.59 1.03
CA TYR A 66 -22.66 10.00 1.76
C TYR A 66 -21.61 10.63 0.84
N PHE A 67 -21.31 9.97 -0.27
CA PHE A 67 -20.28 10.44 -1.19
C PHE A 67 -20.74 11.64 -2.02
N GLU A 68 -22.00 11.69 -2.45
CA GLU A 68 -22.60 12.85 -3.13
C GLU A 68 -22.62 14.08 -2.20
N TYR A 69 -22.95 13.90 -0.91
CA TYR A 69 -22.88 14.98 0.08
C TYR A 69 -21.44 15.49 0.27
N LYS A 70 -20.47 14.58 0.32
CA LYS A 70 -19.06 14.93 0.52
C LYS A 70 -18.42 15.53 -0.75
N LEU A 71 -18.91 15.14 -1.92
CA LEU A 71 -18.39 15.50 -3.24
C LEU A 71 -19.55 16.00 -4.12
N PRO A 72 -19.96 17.27 -3.97
CA PRO A 72 -21.18 17.80 -4.60
C PRO A 72 -21.16 17.84 -6.13
N ASN A 73 -19.99 17.63 -6.76
CA ASN A 73 -19.82 17.61 -8.21
C ASN A 73 -19.74 16.20 -8.79
N VAL A 74 -19.98 15.16 -7.98
CA VAL A 74 -19.92 13.76 -8.42
C VAL A 74 -21.32 13.17 -8.36
N CYS A 75 -21.77 12.60 -9.47
CA CYS A 75 -22.95 11.76 -9.53
C CYS A 75 -22.50 10.30 -9.39
N ILE A 76 -23.09 9.55 -8.46
CA ILE A 76 -22.74 8.15 -8.24
C ILE A 76 -23.89 7.28 -8.73
N ASP A 77 -23.56 6.30 -9.57
CA ASP A 77 -24.56 5.34 -10.00
C ASP A 77 -25.01 4.51 -8.79
N ARG A 78 -26.31 4.54 -8.48
CA ARG A 78 -26.89 3.91 -7.28
C ARG A 78 -26.97 2.40 -7.39
N ASP A 79 -26.96 1.85 -8.61
CA ASP A 79 -27.00 0.41 -8.84
C ASP A 79 -25.60 -0.20 -9.02
N SER A 80 -24.54 0.62 -8.93
CA SER A 80 -23.17 0.18 -9.11
C SER A 80 -22.63 -0.59 -7.90
N LEU A 81 -21.86 -1.64 -8.19
CA LEU A 81 -21.06 -2.34 -7.20
C LEU A 81 -19.90 -1.44 -6.77
N MET A 82 -19.63 -1.39 -5.47
CA MET A 82 -18.49 -0.69 -4.90
C MET A 82 -17.26 -1.59 -4.88
N ALA A 83 -16.09 -0.97 -5.02
CA ALA A 83 -14.82 -1.64 -4.78
C ALA A 83 -14.61 -1.82 -3.28
N THR A 84 -14.30 -3.04 -2.84
CA THR A 84 -13.79 -3.27 -1.49
C THR A 84 -12.29 -3.11 -1.51
N VAL A 85 -11.81 -2.05 -0.87
CA VAL A 85 -10.40 -1.67 -0.91
C VAL A 85 -9.78 -1.65 0.47
N LYS A 86 -8.49 -1.98 0.53
CA LYS A 86 -7.67 -1.81 1.73
C LYS A 86 -6.65 -0.71 1.48
N ALA A 87 -6.57 0.24 2.41
CA ALA A 87 -5.57 1.30 2.36
C ALA A 87 -4.17 0.70 2.59
N ILE A 88 -3.20 1.13 1.79
CA ILE A 88 -1.81 0.73 1.98
C ILE A 88 -1.23 1.61 3.09
N SER A 89 -0.94 1.02 4.25
CA SER A 89 -0.17 1.71 5.30
C SER A 89 1.27 1.86 4.86
N HIS A 90 1.90 2.97 5.26
CA HIS A 90 3.33 3.16 5.07
C HIS A 90 4.06 2.19 6.00
N PRO A 91 4.69 1.13 5.48
CA PRO A 91 5.39 0.19 6.33
C PRO A 91 6.67 0.81 6.90
N ARG A 92 7.14 0.28 8.03
CA ARG A 92 8.38 0.75 8.70
C ARG A 92 9.57 0.71 7.74
N ILE A 93 10.36 1.78 7.71
CA ILE A 93 11.50 1.95 6.77
C ILE A 93 12.61 0.89 6.97
N ASN A 94 12.71 0.30 8.17
CA ASN A 94 13.70 -0.72 8.49
C ASN A 94 13.09 -2.12 8.57
N TYR A 95 13.36 -2.93 7.55
CA TYR A 95 12.91 -4.31 7.39
C TYR A 95 13.95 -5.35 7.81
N LEU A 96 15.15 -4.92 8.19
CA LEU A 96 16.25 -5.82 8.57
C LEU A 96 16.21 -6.22 10.03
N HIS A 97 15.44 -5.51 10.86
CA HIS A 97 15.12 -6.02 12.18
C HIS A 97 14.27 -7.28 12.00
N ARG A 98 14.85 -8.43 12.38
CA ARG A 98 14.07 -9.65 12.61
C ARG A 98 12.93 -9.25 13.51
N ILE A 99 11.71 -9.33 12.98
CA ILE A 99 10.51 -9.39 13.81
C ILE A 99 10.81 -10.54 14.78
N PRO A 100 10.88 -10.30 16.09
CA PRO A 100 10.96 -11.39 17.04
C PRO A 100 9.77 -12.29 16.72
N THR A 101 10.07 -13.54 16.37
CA THR A 101 9.09 -14.60 16.14
C THR A 101 7.91 -14.41 17.07
N GLU A 102 6.76 -14.13 16.46
CA GLU A 102 5.43 -13.94 17.02
C GLU A 102 5.26 -14.47 18.45
N THR A 103 5.70 -13.68 19.43
CA THR A 103 5.29 -13.84 20.81
C THR A 103 5.46 -12.48 21.47
N LYS A 104 4.33 -11.86 21.84
CA LYS A 104 4.22 -10.65 22.67
C LYS A 104 4.39 -9.29 21.98
N ALA A 105 3.54 -8.97 21.00
CA ALA A 105 3.28 -7.55 20.67
C ALA A 105 1.88 -7.23 20.13
N ALA A 106 0.91 -8.15 20.21
CA ALA A 106 -0.45 -7.91 19.74
C ALA A 106 -1.35 -7.19 20.78
N LYS A 107 -0.85 -6.16 21.48
CA LYS A 107 -1.70 -5.44 22.45
C LYS A 107 -1.67 -3.92 22.44
N ASN A 108 -0.77 -3.25 21.71
CA ASN A 108 -0.75 -1.78 21.71
C ASN A 108 -0.59 -1.21 20.28
N SER A 109 -1.62 -1.32 19.45
CA SER A 109 -1.89 -0.31 18.41
C SER A 109 -3.39 0.00 18.40
N THR A 110 -3.77 0.95 19.23
CA THR A 110 -5.03 1.67 19.10
C THR A 110 -5.08 2.31 17.70
N ASN A 111 -6.05 1.89 16.89
CA ASN A 111 -6.42 2.41 15.57
C ASN A 111 -5.45 2.12 14.40
N ASP A 112 -5.17 0.85 14.13
CA ASP A 112 -4.74 0.43 12.79
C ASP A 112 -5.93 0.45 11.81
N LEU A 113 -6.36 1.66 11.41
CA LEU A 113 -7.26 1.90 10.27
C LEU A 113 -6.71 1.30 8.95
N SER A 114 -5.44 0.90 8.96
CA SER A 114 -4.73 0.26 7.85
C SER A 114 -5.22 -1.17 7.56
N ASP A 115 -5.79 -1.86 8.54
CA ASP A 115 -6.31 -3.23 8.37
C ASP A 115 -7.80 -3.30 8.05
N GLN A 116 -8.51 -2.16 8.10
CA GLN A 116 -9.93 -2.12 7.83
C GLN A 116 -10.20 -2.02 6.33
N CYS A 117 -11.03 -2.94 5.82
CA CYS A 117 -11.56 -2.85 4.47
C CYS A 117 -12.58 -1.71 4.39
N ILE A 118 -12.50 -0.92 3.33
CA ILE A 118 -13.35 0.24 3.07
C ILE A 118 -14.04 -0.01 1.73
N HIS A 119 -15.33 0.32 1.64
CA HIS A 119 -16.05 0.27 0.36
C HIS A 119 -15.97 1.64 -0.31
N TYR A 120 -15.53 1.65 -1.56
CA TYR A 120 -15.37 2.86 -2.37
C TYR A 120 -16.15 2.77 -3.67
N PRO A 121 -16.84 3.85 -4.10
CA PRO A 121 -17.42 3.92 -5.43
C PRO A 121 -16.31 3.80 -6.48
N ILE A 122 -16.58 3.04 -7.54
CA ILE A 122 -15.60 2.74 -8.60
C ILE A 122 -15.26 4.00 -9.39
N GLU A 123 -16.25 4.84 -9.58
CA GLU A 123 -16.18 6.15 -10.26
C GLU A 123 -15.18 7.10 -9.57
N LEU A 124 -14.85 6.80 -8.30
CA LEU A 124 -13.90 7.57 -7.52
C LEU A 124 -12.47 7.01 -7.56
N LEU A 125 -12.23 5.89 -8.24
CA LEU A 125 -10.94 5.20 -8.31
C LEU A 125 -10.26 5.35 -9.67
N HIS A 126 -8.97 5.64 -9.63
CA HIS A 126 -8.06 5.60 -10.77
C HIS A 126 -6.98 4.54 -10.55
N TYR A 127 -6.43 3.98 -11.64
CA TYR A 127 -5.26 3.11 -11.52
C TYR A 127 -4.04 3.90 -11.03
N GLY A 128 -3.37 3.31 -10.05
CA GLY A 128 -2.14 3.78 -9.45
C GLY A 128 -0.93 3.64 -10.39
N PRO A 129 0.21 4.24 -9.99
CA PRO A 129 1.40 4.30 -10.83
C PRO A 129 2.17 2.99 -10.95
N VAL A 130 1.96 2.06 -10.02
CA VAL A 130 2.77 0.85 -9.87
C VAL A 130 1.89 -0.33 -9.49
N ASN A 131 2.31 -1.53 -9.86
CA ASN A 131 1.70 -2.77 -9.40
C ASN A 131 1.95 -2.99 -7.91
N GLN A 132 1.14 -3.85 -7.30
CA GLN A 132 1.23 -4.18 -5.89
C GLN A 132 2.57 -4.84 -5.55
N ALA A 133 3.09 -5.72 -6.41
CA ALA A 133 4.37 -6.39 -6.21
C ALA A 133 5.55 -5.40 -6.21
N ASP A 134 5.57 -4.48 -7.18
CA ASP A 134 6.60 -3.44 -7.29
C ASP A 134 6.53 -2.47 -6.13
N LEU A 135 5.32 -2.08 -5.69
CA LEU A 135 5.13 -1.25 -4.52
C LEU A 135 5.70 -1.90 -3.25
N LYS A 136 5.43 -3.20 -3.04
CA LYS A 136 6.01 -3.98 -1.94
C LYS A 136 7.54 -3.98 -1.99
N LEU A 137 8.13 -4.01 -3.18
CA LEU A 137 9.58 -3.94 -3.36
C LEU A 137 10.13 -2.54 -3.06
N PHE A 138 9.49 -1.48 -3.57
CA PHE A 138 9.91 -0.09 -3.35
C PHE A 138 9.99 0.24 -1.87
N HIS A 139 9.03 -0.24 -1.07
CA HIS A 139 9.07 -0.01 0.37
C HIS A 139 10.25 -0.71 1.05
N LYS A 140 10.73 -1.86 0.56
CA LYS A 140 11.87 -2.60 1.12
C LYS A 140 13.22 -2.06 0.64
N LEU A 141 13.24 -1.34 -0.48
CA LEU A 141 14.45 -0.88 -1.14
C LEU A 141 15.38 -0.03 -0.24
N PRO A 142 14.89 0.92 0.59
CA PRO A 142 15.74 1.67 1.51
C PRO A 142 16.53 0.77 2.46
N SER A 143 15.89 -0.26 3.02
CA SER A 143 16.55 -1.23 3.90
C SER A 143 17.62 -2.04 3.15
N ILE A 144 17.30 -2.51 1.94
CA ILE A 144 18.24 -3.28 1.13
C ILE A 144 19.47 -2.43 0.80
N LEU A 145 19.29 -1.18 0.40
CA LEU A 145 20.37 -0.25 0.09
C LEU A 145 21.28 -0.01 1.30
N VAL A 146 20.72 0.23 2.48
CA VAL A 146 21.51 0.38 3.71
C VAL A 146 22.36 -0.87 3.96
N ARG A 147 21.81 -2.08 3.77
CA ARG A 147 22.57 -3.32 3.97
C ARG A 147 23.67 -3.52 2.95
N LEU A 148 23.40 -3.21 1.68
CA LEU A 148 24.40 -3.31 0.61
C LEU A 148 25.57 -2.36 0.86
N THR A 149 25.28 -1.12 1.30
CA THR A 149 26.33 -0.17 1.68
C THR A 149 27.19 -0.72 2.81
N GLN A 150 26.59 -1.29 3.86
CA GLN A 150 27.36 -1.92 4.96
C GLN A 150 28.25 -3.07 4.47
N LEU A 151 27.75 -3.92 3.57
CA LEU A 151 28.54 -5.03 3.00
C LEU A 151 29.70 -4.52 2.15
N TYR A 152 29.48 -3.45 1.37
CA TYR A 152 30.52 -2.79 0.61
C TYR A 152 31.64 -2.26 1.52
N TRP A 153 31.29 -1.59 2.63
CA TRP A 153 32.27 -1.13 3.61
C TRP A 153 33.08 -2.27 4.22
N ILE A 154 32.45 -3.39 4.55
CA ILE A 154 33.14 -4.57 5.08
C ILE A 154 34.14 -5.13 4.06
N GLU A 155 33.77 -5.18 2.77
CA GLU A 155 34.68 -5.66 1.73
C GLU A 155 35.87 -4.71 1.52
N GLN A 156 35.65 -3.39 1.57
CA GLN A 156 36.75 -2.42 1.52
C GLN A 156 37.72 -2.60 2.69
N LEU A 157 37.20 -2.76 3.92
CA LEU A 157 38.02 -3.03 5.10
C LEU A 157 38.81 -4.34 4.95
N ARG A 158 38.18 -5.41 4.42
CA ARG A 158 38.85 -6.68 4.16
C ARG A 158 40.03 -6.52 3.20
N ILE A 159 39.88 -5.74 2.14
CA ILE A 159 40.95 -5.48 1.17
C ILE A 159 42.11 -4.74 1.85
N VAL A 160 41.82 -3.71 2.65
CA VAL A 160 42.84 -2.95 3.40
C VAL A 160 43.60 -3.87 4.36
N PHE A 161 42.90 -4.64 5.20
CA PHE A 161 43.55 -5.58 6.12
C PHE A 161 44.35 -6.68 5.40
N ALA A 162 43.86 -7.19 4.27
CA ALA A 162 44.59 -8.17 3.48
C ALA A 162 45.90 -7.60 2.89
N SER A 163 45.93 -6.30 2.58
CA SER A 163 47.15 -5.61 2.13
C SER A 163 48.16 -5.42 3.26
N GLU A 164 47.69 -5.14 4.48
CA GLU A 164 48.54 -5.01 5.66
C GLU A 164 49.11 -6.37 6.11
N ILE A 165 48.33 -7.45 6.11
CA ILE A 165 48.80 -8.79 6.52
C ILE A 165 49.95 -9.30 5.62
N LYS A 166 49.93 -9.00 4.31
CA LYS A 166 51.03 -9.34 3.39
C LYS A 166 52.32 -8.57 3.69
N SER A 167 52.23 -7.43 4.39
CA SER A 167 53.40 -6.64 4.80
C SER A 167 54.07 -7.17 6.08
N TYR A 168 53.39 -8.00 6.87
CA TYR A 168 53.92 -8.60 8.09
C TYR A 168 54.58 -9.98 7.87
N THR A 169 54.53 -10.52 6.67
CA THR A 169 55.17 -11.81 6.32
C THR A 169 56.47 -11.61 5.55
N VAL A 170 57.48 -10.98 6.15
CA VAL A 170 58.90 -11.38 6.02
C VAL A 170 59.68 -10.85 7.25
N GLY A 171 59.74 -11.67 8.28
CA GLY A 171 60.89 -11.76 9.17
C GLY A 171 61.20 -13.25 9.25
N GLU A 172 62.04 -13.74 8.35
CA GLU A 172 62.54 -15.11 8.40
C GLU A 172 63.21 -15.40 9.75
N PRO A 173 63.17 -16.66 10.25
CA PRO A 173 63.82 -17.05 11.50
C PRO A 173 65.34 -16.90 11.49
#